data_AF-A0A832WT19-F1
#
_entry.id   AF-A0A832WT19-F1
#
_cell.length_a   1.000
_cell.length_b   1.000
_cell.length_c   1.000
_cell.angle_alpha   90.00
_cell.angle_beta   90.00
_cell.angle_gamma   90.00
#
_symmetry.space_group_name_H-M   'P 1'
#
loop_
_entity.id
_entity.type
_entity.pdbx_description
1 polymer ?
#
loop_
_entity_poly.entity_id
_entity_poly.type
_entity_poly.pdbx_seq_one_letter_code
_entity_poly.pdbx_strand_id
1 'polypeptide(L)'
;MVKLDEIKRMKQIGEEYEKLLDNLLNLIFQKASNCLALELDDSLTPIFAVTQVKTPNSLLAFPYKCNGKIGYIVITEDGKLVFEDEEGNIIQIGDISI
;
A
#
# COMPACT_ATOMS: atom_id res chain seq x y z
N MET A 1 13.07 -5.50 -30.77
CA MET A 1 12.04 -6.48 -31.16
C MET A 1 11.62 -7.23 -29.91
N VAL A 2 10.34 -7.17 -29.53
CA VAL A 2 9.82 -7.84 -28.33
C VAL A 2 9.68 -9.34 -28.59
N LYS A 3 10.11 -10.19 -27.66
CA LYS A 3 10.02 -11.66 -27.78
C LYS A 3 8.75 -12.19 -27.11
N LEU A 4 8.16 -13.24 -27.67
CA LEU A 4 6.95 -13.87 -27.12
C LEU A 4 7.15 -14.31 -25.65
N ASP A 5 8.33 -14.78 -25.28
CA ASP A 5 8.63 -15.21 -23.91
C ASP A 5 8.68 -14.03 -22.93
N GLU A 6 9.08 -12.84 -23.39
CA GLU A 6 9.02 -11.61 -22.55
C GLU A 6 7.58 -11.23 -22.26
N ILE A 7 6.67 -11.37 -23.23
CA ILE A 7 5.24 -11.10 -23.06
C ILE A 7 4.61 -12.12 -22.09
N LYS A 8 4.96 -13.41 -22.19
CA LYS A 8 4.50 -14.44 -21.25
C LYS A 8 4.98 -14.15 -19.82
N ARG A 9 6.23 -13.71 -19.67
CA ARG A 9 6.78 -13.31 -18.37
C ARG A 9 6.07 -12.09 -17.80
N MET A 10 5.73 -11.10 -18.63
CA MET A 10 4.93 -9.94 -18.19
C MET A 10 3.59 -10.38 -17.62
N LYS A 11 2.90 -11.32 -18.27
CA LYS A 11 1.64 -11.88 -17.76
C LYS A 11 1.83 -12.53 -16.37
N GLN A 12 2.85 -13.39 -16.23
CA GLN A 12 3.11 -14.09 -14.96
C GLN A 12 3.40 -13.11 -13.81
N ILE A 13 4.22 -12.09 -14.07
CA ILE A 13 4.51 -11.03 -13.10
C ILE A 13 3.24 -10.27 -12.72
N GLY A 14 2.35 -10.00 -13.68
CA GLY A 14 1.06 -9.37 -13.43
C GLY A 14 0.15 -10.21 -12.52
N GLU A 15 0.04 -11.51 -12.80
CA GLU A 15 -0.75 -12.44 -11.97
C GLU A 15 -0.18 -12.57 -10.54
N GLU A 16 1.15 -12.64 -10.40
CA GLU A 16 1.82 -12.65 -9.09
C GLU A 16 1.59 -11.33 -8.33
N TYR A 17 1.66 -10.21 -9.04
CA TYR A 17 1.41 -8.88 -8.50
C TYR A 17 -0.01 -8.72 -7.98
N GLU A 18 -1.03 -9.05 -8.78
CA GLU A 18 -2.44 -8.95 -8.39
C GLU A 18 -2.73 -9.78 -7.14
N LYS A 19 -2.26 -11.03 -7.12
CA LYS A 19 -2.42 -11.92 -5.97
C LYS A 19 -1.73 -11.39 -4.71
N LEU A 20 -0.54 -10.81 -4.84
CA LEU A 20 0.17 -10.22 -3.71
C LEU A 20 -0.55 -8.98 -3.19
N LEU A 21 -1.02 -8.12 -4.10
CA LEU A 21 -1.78 -6.92 -3.76
C LEU A 21 -3.07 -7.26 -3.01
N ASP A 22 -3.84 -8.24 -3.48
CA ASP A 22 -5.06 -8.69 -2.80
C ASP A 22 -4.80 -9.17 -1.38
N ASN A 23 -3.77 -10.00 -1.18
CA ASN A 23 -3.38 -10.45 0.16
C ASN A 23 -2.98 -9.29 1.06
N LEU A 24 -2.26 -8.31 0.50
CA LEU A 24 -1.82 -7.14 1.24
C LEU A 24 -2.97 -6.23 1.63
N LEU A 25 -3.91 -5.96 0.72
CA LEU A 25 -5.11 -5.16 0.99
C LEU A 25 -5.97 -5.81 2.08
N ASN A 26 -6.14 -7.14 2.03
CA ASN A 26 -6.83 -7.87 3.08
C ASN A 26 -6.15 -7.72 4.45
N LEU A 27 -4.81 -7.81 4.50
CA LEU A 27 -4.05 -7.60 5.72
C LEU A 27 -4.22 -6.16 6.25
N ILE A 28 -4.11 -5.16 5.38
CA ILE A 28 -4.31 -3.75 5.76
C ILE A 28 -5.71 -3.55 6.32
N PHE A 29 -6.74 -4.08 5.66
CA PHE A 29 -8.12 -3.95 6.10
C PHE A 29 -8.35 -4.54 7.51
N GLN A 30 -7.70 -5.67 7.82
CA GLN A 30 -7.76 -6.27 9.16
C GLN A 30 -7.10 -5.41 10.24
N LYS A 31 -5.96 -4.78 9.92
CA LYS A 31 -5.19 -3.96 10.88
C LYS A 31 -5.76 -2.55 11.03
N ALA A 32 -6.36 -2.01 9.98
CA ALA A 32 -6.85 -0.64 9.91
C ALA A 32 -8.38 -0.56 10.06
N SER A 33 -8.95 -1.31 11.01
CA SER A 33 -10.41 -1.45 11.18
C SER A 33 -11.15 -0.14 11.49
N ASN A 34 -10.43 0.89 11.95
CA ASN A 34 -10.94 2.24 12.22
C ASN A 34 -10.65 3.24 11.08
N CYS A 35 -10.16 2.76 9.95
CA CYS A 35 -9.83 3.56 8.79
C CYS A 35 -10.75 3.23 7.61
N LEU A 36 -11.03 4.24 6.80
CA LEU A 36 -11.78 4.12 5.56
C LEU A 36 -10.83 4.27 4.40
N ALA A 37 -10.77 3.27 3.52
CA ALA A 37 -9.99 3.38 2.29
C ALA A 37 -10.59 4.50 1.42
N LEU A 38 -9.74 5.37 0.88
CA LEU A 38 -10.18 6.45 -0.01
C LEU A 38 -9.94 5.99 -1.44
N GLU A 39 -10.99 5.48 -2.09
CA GLU A 39 -10.92 5.14 -3.51
C GLU A 39 -10.60 6.40 -4.33
N LEU A 40 -9.61 6.29 -5.23
CA LEU A 40 -9.31 7.34 -6.20
C LEU A 40 -9.88 7.06 -7.60
N ASP A 41 -10.45 5.87 -7.84
CA ASP A 41 -11.31 5.47 -8.97
C ASP A 41 -11.29 3.92 -9.02
N ASP A 42 -12.36 3.25 -8.56
CA ASP A 42 -12.68 1.79 -8.64
C ASP A 42 -11.55 0.76 -8.35
N SER A 43 -10.40 1.21 -7.88
CA SER A 43 -9.22 0.41 -7.56
C SER A 43 -8.38 1.15 -6.51
N LEU A 44 -8.09 0.48 -5.39
CA LEU A 44 -7.06 0.94 -4.45
C LEU A 44 -5.69 0.67 -5.06
N THR A 45 -5.34 1.45 -6.09
CA THR A 45 -4.02 1.35 -6.71
C THR A 45 -3.01 1.87 -5.69
N PRO A 46 -2.05 1.03 -5.23
CA PRO A 46 -1.00 1.50 -4.34
C PRO A 46 -0.23 2.63 -5.00
N ILE A 47 0.04 3.70 -4.24
CA ILE A 47 0.96 4.73 -4.70
C ILE A 47 2.36 4.20 -4.47
N PHE A 48 3.01 3.79 -5.56
CA PHE A 48 4.45 3.50 -5.59
C PHE A 48 5.24 4.81 -5.61
N ALA A 49 5.18 5.57 -4.52
CA ALA A 49 5.96 6.79 -4.44
C ALA A 49 6.19 7.20 -2.98
N VAL A 50 7.33 6.74 -2.48
CA VAL A 50 8.20 7.31 -1.43
C VAL A 50 8.29 8.84 -1.40
N THR A 51 7.80 9.55 -2.41
CA THR A 51 7.86 11.02 -2.52
C THR A 51 6.70 11.74 -1.85
N GLN A 52 5.58 11.07 -1.59
CA GLN A 52 4.40 11.71 -1.01
C GLN A 52 4.33 11.61 0.52
N VAL A 53 5.20 10.79 1.12
CA VAL A 53 5.21 10.50 2.55
C VAL A 53 6.58 10.83 3.16
N LYS A 54 6.58 11.34 4.39
CA LYS A 54 7.78 11.66 5.17
C LYS A 54 8.27 10.46 5.98
N THR A 55 7.48 9.39 6.07
CA THR A 55 7.84 8.14 6.73
C THR A 55 9.14 7.57 6.11
N PRO A 56 10.21 7.41 6.90
CA PRO A 56 11.46 6.86 6.39
C PRO A 56 11.31 5.39 5.99
N ASN A 57 12.06 4.98 4.97
CA ASN A 57 12.09 3.59 4.47
C ASN A 57 10.70 3.06 4.06
N SER A 58 9.82 3.92 3.54
CA SER A 58 8.51 3.51 3.03
C SER A 58 8.63 2.72 1.72
N LEU A 59 7.84 1.66 1.56
CA LEU A 59 7.73 0.85 0.36
C LEU A 59 6.48 1.19 -0.46
N LEU A 60 5.32 1.25 0.22
CA LEU A 60 4.01 1.46 -0.39
C LEU A 60 3.18 2.39 0.47
N ALA A 61 2.35 3.21 -0.17
CA ALA A 61 1.38 4.07 0.49
C ALA A 61 -0.02 3.85 -0.11
N PHE A 62 -1.03 3.72 0.76
CA PHE A 62 -2.42 3.54 0.38
C PHE A 62 -3.25 4.70 0.94
N PRO A 63 -4.06 5.39 0.14
CA PRO A 63 -4.85 6.52 0.59
C PRO A 63 -5.96 6.04 1.54
N TYR A 64 -6.00 6.61 2.74
CA TYR A 64 -6.93 6.24 3.79
C TYR A 64 -7.38 7.46 4.60
N LYS A 65 -8.54 7.33 5.23
CA LYS A 65 -9.04 8.23 6.27
C LYS A 65 -9.13 7.50 7.59
N CYS A 66 -8.23 7.78 8.51
CA CYS A 66 -8.21 7.20 9.85
C CYS A 66 -8.63 8.26 10.88
N ASN A 67 -9.57 7.92 11.77
CA ASN A 67 -10.01 8.81 12.87
C ASN A 67 -10.35 10.25 12.43
N GLY A 68 -10.96 10.41 11.25
CA GLY A 68 -11.34 11.71 10.71
C GLY A 68 -10.23 12.45 9.93
N LYS A 69 -8.98 12.00 10.00
CA LYS A 69 -7.86 12.57 9.25
C LYS A 69 -7.62 11.81 7.94
N ILE A 70 -7.33 12.55 6.88
CA ILE A 70 -6.93 12.01 5.57
C ILE A 70 -5.41 11.84 5.57
N GLY A 71 -4.93 10.80 4.91
CA GLY A 71 -3.52 10.49 4.81
C GLY A 71 -3.27 9.16 4.11
N TYR A 72 -2.20 8.49 4.52
CA TYR A 72 -1.74 7.25 3.92
C TYR A 72 -1.49 6.18 4.97
N ILE A 73 -1.94 4.96 4.70
CA ILE A 73 -1.35 3.77 5.33
C ILE A 73 -0.08 3.45 4.56
N VAL A 74 1.04 3.47 5.27
CA VAL A 74 2.38 3.26 4.75
C VAL A 74 2.95 1.95 5.27
N ILE A 75 3.55 1.17 4.37
CA ILE A 75 4.32 -0.02 4.70
C ILE A 75 5.79 0.34 4.63
N THR A 76 6.56 -0.01 5.64
CA THR A 76 8.00 0.26 5.70
C THR A 76 8.84 -1.00 5.42
N GLU A 77 10.11 -0.83 5.07
CA GLU A 77 11.07 -1.93 4.83
C GLU A 77 11.27 -2.84 6.05
N ASP A 78 11.12 -2.32 7.27
CA ASP A 78 11.17 -3.10 8.50
C ASP A 78 9.83 -3.79 8.84
N GLY A 79 8.88 -3.77 7.90
CA GLY A 79 7.61 -4.48 7.99
C GLY A 79 6.54 -3.80 8.85
N LYS A 80 6.70 -2.53 9.23
CA LYS A 80 5.67 -1.81 10.00
C LYS A 80 4.56 -1.31 9.08
N LEU A 81 3.34 -1.28 9.62
CA LEU A 81 2.25 -0.47 9.08
C LEU A 81 2.10 0.78 9.94
N VAL A 82 2.20 1.93 9.30
CA VAL A 82 1.94 3.22 9.93
C VAL A 82 0.87 3.98 9.17
N PHE A 83 0.15 4.85 9.85
CA PHE A 83 -0.67 5.89 9.24
C PHE A 83 0.10 7.21 9.31
N GLU A 84 0.29 7.85 8.16
CA GLU A 84 0.82 9.21 8.06
C GLU A 84 -0.28 10.14 7.58
N ASP A 85 -0.62 11.17 8.36
CA ASP A 85 -1.57 12.20 7.92
C ASP A 85 -0.91 13.25 7.01
N GLU A 86 -1.70 14.10 6.36
CA GLU A 86 -1.20 15.15 5.45
C GLU A 86 -0.25 16.17 6.12
N GLU A 87 -0.26 16.27 7.45
CA GLU A 87 0.67 17.11 8.21
C GLU A 87 2.03 16.41 8.41
N GLY A 88 2.09 15.09 8.22
CA GLY A 88 3.25 14.24 8.42
C GLY A 88 3.35 13.63 9.82
N ASN A 89 2.24 13.61 10.58
CA ASN A 89 2.20 12.90 11.85
C ASN A 89 2.08 11.40 11.60
N ILE A 90 2.93 10.61 12.25
CA ILE A 90 3.02 9.17 12.04
C ILE A 90 2.49 8.43 13.26
N ILE A 91 1.58 7.48 13.04
CA ILE A 91 1.02 6.60 14.07
C ILE A 91 1.19 5.15 13.62
N GLN A 92 1.82 4.32 14.44
CA GLN A 92 1.91 2.89 14.13
C GLN A 92 0.55 2.21 14.35
N ILE A 93 0.08 1.49 13.33
CA ILE A 93 -1.20 0.77 13.36
C ILE A 93 -1.00 -0.75 13.36
N GLY A 94 0.21 -1.23 13.04
CA GLY A 94 0.55 -2.64 13.14
C GLY A 94 1.87 -2.98 12.48
N ASP A 95 1.97 -4.24 12.08
CA ASP A 95 3.12 -4.85 11.43
C ASP A 95 2.64 -5.96 10.48
N ILE A 96 3.41 -6.18 9.42
CA ILE A 96 3.34 -7.35 8.56
C ILE A 96 4.14 -8.44 9.26
N SER A 97 3.48 -9.16 10.16
CA SER A 97 4.05 -10.40 10.69
C SER A 97 4.08 -11.40 9.54
N ILE A 98 5.26 -11.68 9.01
CA ILE A 98 5.50 -12.78 8.06
C ILE A 98 5.65 -14.08 8.84
#